data_AF-A0A7S4IH69-F1
#
_entry.id   AF-A0A7S4IH69-F1
#
_cell.length_a   1.000
_cell.length_b   1.000
_cell.length_c   1.000
_cell.angle_alpha   90.00
_cell.angle_beta   90.00
_cell.angle_gamma   90.00
#
_symmetry.space_group_name_H-M   'P 1'
#
loop_
_entity.id
_entity.type
_entity.pdbx_description
1 polymer ?
#
loop_
_entity_poly.entity_id
_entity_poly.type
_entity_poly.pdbx_seq_one_letter_code
_entity_poly.pdbx_strand_id
1 'polypeptide(L)'
;IKSMTLKLKDEGKLNQAQRKGLFDDVYVRTLSRLLVNLAKYFKDQMSQNNEIRMLNKNLALFMNDLFSVFDRGIVLDMIRSYLQEMTDPTQELLSTTYKVEFLRIIADNEHYVALNLPFYPMEDLSVNTLTKRHPVAYTVIFNVLQTLKSSDSEVWPLATDALYDVVVKNAFDERYTQKEAKERIAGMYFVLIPMFIDSWTSFENWRQHSHVLAKREFYICILYVIRSGNPDMLHRWWKNEITSNQVLFLQLLDDIVRAFEFNPEYKRATKTLLTP
;
A
#
# COMPACT_ATOMS: atom_id res chain seq x y z
N ILE A 1 -15.82 -7.73 16.37
CA ILE A 1 -16.77 -7.56 15.24
C ILE A 1 -18.19 -7.97 15.61
N LYS A 2 -18.49 -9.26 15.87
CA LYS A 2 -19.86 -9.74 16.16
C LYS A 2 -20.65 -8.90 17.19
N SER A 3 -20.04 -8.54 18.32
CA SER A 3 -20.69 -7.69 19.33
C SER A 3 -21.00 -6.27 18.80
N MET A 4 -20.07 -5.65 18.06
CA MET A 4 -20.29 -4.35 17.40
C MET A 4 -21.44 -4.44 16.38
N THR A 5 -21.45 -5.49 15.56
CA THR A 5 -22.50 -5.76 14.57
C THR A 5 -23.88 -5.92 15.23
N LEU A 6 -23.95 -6.69 16.33
CA LEU A 6 -25.19 -6.88 17.09
C LEU A 6 -25.68 -5.57 17.69
N LYS A 7 -24.82 -4.80 18.35
CA LYS A 7 -25.18 -3.46 18.86
C LYS A 7 -25.74 -2.57 17.76
N LEU A 8 -25.07 -2.51 16.60
CA LEU A 8 -25.56 -1.71 15.47
C LEU A 8 -26.87 -2.24 14.89
N LYS A 9 -27.10 -3.56 14.91
CA LYS A 9 -28.37 -4.15 14.49
C LYS A 9 -29.50 -3.77 15.45
N ASP A 10 -29.27 -3.88 16.75
CA ASP A 10 -30.24 -3.58 17.80
C ASP A 10 -30.61 -2.08 17.80
N GLU A 11 -29.65 -1.21 17.47
CA GLU A 11 -29.88 0.23 17.30
C GLU A 11 -30.45 0.61 15.91
N GLY A 12 -30.64 -0.35 15.00
CA GLY A 12 -31.14 -0.08 13.63
C GLY A 12 -30.14 0.66 12.72
N LYS A 13 -28.84 0.65 13.06
CA LYS A 13 -27.78 1.41 12.38
C LYS A 13 -26.83 0.55 11.51
N LEU A 14 -26.99 -0.77 11.50
CA LEU A 14 -26.04 -1.71 10.87
C LEU A 14 -25.73 -1.41 9.39
N ASN A 15 -26.72 -0.93 8.63
CA ASN A 15 -26.60 -0.67 7.19
C ASN A 15 -26.51 0.82 6.84
N GLN A 16 -26.20 1.69 7.80
CA GLN A 16 -26.07 3.12 7.53
C GLN A 16 -24.85 3.40 6.64
N ALA A 17 -25.07 4.18 5.58
CA ALA A 17 -24.00 4.63 4.70
C ALA A 17 -22.99 5.54 5.44
N GLN A 18 -23.49 6.41 6.31
CA GLN A 18 -22.67 7.24 7.19
C GLN A 18 -22.29 6.46 8.45
N ARG A 19 -21.01 6.10 8.56
CA ARG A 19 -20.47 5.36 9.71
C ARG A 19 -19.89 6.25 10.81
N LYS A 20 -19.80 7.56 10.57
CA LYS A 20 -19.27 8.53 11.53
C LYS A 20 -20.22 8.66 12.72
N GLY A 21 -19.69 8.50 13.95
CA GLY A 21 -20.46 8.60 15.19
C GLY A 21 -21.30 7.36 15.54
N LEU A 22 -21.08 6.22 14.86
CA LEU A 22 -21.73 4.94 15.22
C LEU A 22 -21.29 4.39 16.58
N PHE A 23 -20.07 4.75 17.00
CA PHE A 23 -19.52 4.44 18.32
C PHE A 23 -19.10 5.75 18.99
N ASP A 24 -19.22 5.80 20.31
CA ASP A 24 -18.79 6.97 21.08
C ASP A 24 -17.25 7.12 21.06
N ASP A 25 -16.79 8.35 21.27
CA ASP A 25 -15.37 8.66 21.18
C ASP A 25 -14.52 7.92 22.24
N VAL A 26 -15.12 7.55 23.38
CA VAL A 26 -14.41 6.80 24.42
C VAL A 26 -14.10 5.39 23.93
N TYR A 27 -15.09 4.72 23.31
CA TYR A 27 -14.92 3.41 22.70
C TYR A 27 -13.90 3.45 21.57
N VAL A 28 -14.02 4.42 20.66
CA VAL A 28 -13.07 4.64 19.56
C VAL A 28 -11.64 4.77 20.09
N ARG A 29 -11.40 5.68 21.05
CA ARG A 29 -10.08 5.90 21.63
C ARG A 29 -9.54 4.67 22.36
N THR A 30 -10.40 3.95 23.07
CA THR A 30 -10.01 2.74 23.81
C THR A 30 -9.59 1.64 22.85
N LEU A 31 -10.34 1.45 21.77
CA LEU A 31 -9.98 0.51 20.72
C LEU A 31 -8.65 0.91 20.07
N SER A 32 -8.47 2.16 19.64
CA SER A 32 -7.20 2.63 19.07
C SER A 32 -6.01 2.40 20.00
N ARG A 33 -6.16 2.68 21.30
CA ARG A 33 -5.12 2.45 22.31
C ARG A 33 -4.79 0.97 22.48
N LEU A 34 -5.81 0.10 22.50
CA LEU A 34 -5.60 -1.34 22.58
C LEU A 34 -4.76 -1.83 21.40
N LEU A 35 -5.03 -1.32 20.19
CA LEU A 35 -4.30 -1.70 18.98
C LEU A 35 -2.84 -1.30 19.01
N VAL A 36 -2.54 -0.09 19.45
CA VAL A 36 -1.15 0.37 19.64
C VAL A 36 -0.44 -0.48 20.70
N ASN A 37 -1.12 -0.80 21.81
CA ASN A 37 -0.54 -1.65 22.85
C ASN A 37 -0.26 -3.08 22.36
N LEU A 38 -1.16 -3.63 21.53
CA LEU A 38 -0.93 -4.94 20.88
C LEU A 38 0.24 -4.88 19.90
N ALA A 39 0.32 -3.84 19.07
CA ALA A 39 1.44 -3.65 18.15
C ALA A 39 2.78 -3.58 18.90
N LYS A 40 2.82 -2.84 20.01
CA LYS A 40 4.01 -2.78 20.87
C LYS A 40 4.36 -4.15 21.45
N TYR A 41 3.39 -4.87 21.98
CA TYR A 41 3.60 -6.23 22.48
C TYR A 41 4.11 -7.18 21.38
N PHE A 42 3.58 -7.08 20.16
CA PHE A 42 4.05 -7.89 19.03
C PHE A 42 5.50 -7.58 18.68
N LYS A 43 5.84 -6.30 18.55
CA LYS A 43 7.23 -5.85 18.30
C LYS A 43 8.20 -6.38 19.38
N ASP A 44 7.81 -6.30 20.65
CA ASP A 44 8.66 -6.73 21.77
C ASP A 44 8.84 -8.27 21.85
N GLN A 45 8.00 -9.06 21.17
CA GLN A 45 7.98 -10.53 21.27
C GLN A 45 8.23 -11.27 19.93
N MET A 46 8.27 -10.57 18.80
CA MET A 46 8.27 -11.17 17.46
C MET A 46 9.47 -12.10 17.16
N SER A 47 10.61 -11.92 17.83
CA SER A 47 11.78 -12.81 17.69
C SER A 47 11.77 -14.01 18.64
N GLN A 48 10.94 -13.99 19.68
CA GLN A 48 10.95 -14.98 20.76
C GLN A 48 9.74 -15.90 20.74
N ASN A 49 8.63 -15.46 20.15
CA ASN A 49 7.37 -16.19 20.15
C ASN A 49 6.78 -16.29 18.73
N ASN A 50 6.78 -17.51 18.19
CA ASN A 50 6.25 -17.81 16.86
C ASN A 50 4.73 -17.55 16.73
N GLU A 51 3.98 -17.56 17.84
CA GLU A 51 2.55 -17.27 17.85
C GLU A 51 2.25 -15.80 17.52
N ILE A 52 3.22 -14.89 17.74
CA ILE A 52 3.04 -13.45 17.47
C ILE A 52 2.76 -13.22 15.98
N ARG A 53 3.35 -13.98 15.07
CA ARG A 53 3.04 -13.89 13.64
C ARG A 53 1.58 -14.23 13.35
N MET A 54 1.04 -15.25 14.02
CA MET A 54 -0.38 -15.62 13.87
C MET A 54 -1.31 -14.56 14.46
N LEU A 55 -0.98 -14.03 15.65
CA LEU A 55 -1.72 -12.92 16.26
C LEU A 55 -1.70 -11.66 15.39
N ASN A 56 -0.56 -11.39 14.75
CA ASN A 56 -0.40 -10.29 13.80
C ASN A 56 -1.34 -10.41 12.60
N LYS A 57 -1.42 -11.60 12.01
CA LYS A 57 -2.36 -11.90 10.91
C LYS A 57 -3.82 -11.77 11.37
N ASN A 58 -4.15 -12.30 12.54
CA ASN A 58 -5.50 -12.19 13.11
C ASN A 58 -5.88 -10.72 13.39
N LEU A 59 -4.92 -9.89 13.80
CA LEU A 59 -5.16 -8.46 13.99
C LEU A 59 -5.42 -7.75 12.66
N ALA A 60 -4.70 -8.12 11.60
CA ALA A 60 -4.95 -7.61 10.25
C ALA A 60 -6.35 -8.00 9.75
N LEU A 61 -6.75 -9.26 9.94
CA LEU A 61 -8.11 -9.73 9.61
C LEU A 61 -9.18 -8.97 10.41
N PHE A 62 -8.95 -8.74 11.70
CA PHE A 62 -9.85 -7.94 12.53
C PHE A 62 -9.98 -6.50 12.00
N MET A 63 -8.88 -5.84 11.60
CA MET A 63 -8.93 -4.52 10.95
C MET A 63 -9.70 -4.56 9.64
N ASN A 64 -9.49 -5.59 8.85
CA ASN A 64 -10.13 -5.77 7.55
C ASN A 64 -11.66 -5.84 7.72
N ASP A 65 -12.13 -6.61 8.69
CA ASP A 65 -13.54 -6.72 9.04
C ASP A 65 -14.09 -5.41 9.60
N LEU A 66 -13.27 -4.63 10.31
CA LEU A 66 -13.66 -3.38 10.95
C LEU A 66 -14.13 -2.33 9.93
N PHE A 67 -13.65 -2.37 8.69
CA PHE A 67 -14.13 -1.50 7.60
C PHE A 67 -15.64 -1.65 7.30
N SER A 68 -16.24 -2.78 7.65
CA SER A 68 -17.68 -3.02 7.43
C SER A 68 -18.56 -2.30 8.45
N VAL A 69 -18.09 -2.16 9.70
CA VAL A 69 -18.88 -1.70 10.84
C VAL A 69 -18.45 -0.34 11.41
N PHE A 70 -17.22 0.11 11.12
CA PHE A 70 -16.64 1.31 11.73
C PHE A 70 -16.38 2.41 10.71
N ASP A 71 -16.14 3.64 11.19
CA ASP A 71 -15.71 4.73 10.33
C ASP A 71 -14.37 4.36 9.66
N ARG A 72 -14.38 4.32 8.32
CA ARG A 72 -13.25 3.84 7.52
C ARG A 72 -12.01 4.72 7.68
N GLY A 73 -12.18 6.02 7.91
CA GLY A 73 -11.07 6.93 8.18
C GLY A 73 -10.39 6.59 9.50
N ILE A 74 -11.19 6.31 10.53
CA ILE A 74 -10.67 5.88 11.84
C ILE A 74 -9.94 4.54 11.74
N VAL A 75 -10.49 3.56 11.00
CA VAL A 75 -9.81 2.26 10.78
C VAL A 75 -8.47 2.46 10.07
N LEU A 76 -8.42 3.34 9.06
CA LEU A 76 -7.18 3.67 8.37
C LEU A 76 -6.14 4.32 9.28
N ASP A 77 -6.57 5.21 10.17
CA ASP A 77 -5.67 5.82 11.15
C ASP A 77 -5.14 4.78 12.15
N MET A 78 -5.98 3.84 12.60
CA MET A 78 -5.55 2.70 13.42
C MET A 78 -4.51 1.83 12.70
N ILE A 79 -4.72 1.52 11.42
CA ILE A 79 -3.76 0.77 10.59
C ILE A 79 -2.43 1.51 10.50
N ARG A 80 -2.45 2.83 10.25
CA ARG A 80 -1.23 3.65 10.19
C ARG A 80 -0.49 3.68 11.52
N SER A 81 -1.20 3.83 12.64
CA SER A 81 -0.61 3.75 13.98
C SER A 81 0.03 2.39 14.25
N TYR A 82 -0.62 1.29 13.86
CA TYR A 82 -0.03 -0.05 13.95
C TYR A 82 1.27 -0.15 13.12
N LEU A 83 1.27 0.31 11.87
CA LEU A 83 2.45 0.24 10.99
C LEU A 83 3.62 1.07 11.52
N GLN A 84 3.31 2.23 12.12
CA GLN A 84 4.30 3.07 12.78
C GLN A 84 4.87 2.37 14.01
N GLU A 85 4.02 1.85 14.90
CA GLU A 85 4.46 1.19 16.14
C GLU A 85 5.26 -0.09 15.88
N MET A 86 4.89 -0.86 14.85
CA MET A 86 5.59 -2.09 14.46
C MET A 86 6.96 -1.85 13.83
N THR A 87 7.31 -0.62 13.46
CA THR A 87 8.61 -0.30 12.86
C THR A 87 9.72 -0.45 13.91
N ASP A 88 10.65 -1.39 13.68
CA ASP A 88 11.79 -1.66 14.56
C ASP A 88 13.08 -1.75 13.74
N PRO A 89 13.92 -0.70 13.76
CA PRO A 89 15.22 -0.70 13.06
C PRO A 89 16.21 -1.75 13.59
N THR A 90 16.03 -2.26 14.81
CA THR A 90 16.94 -3.26 15.40
C THR A 90 16.63 -4.69 14.92
N GLN A 91 15.43 -4.91 14.39
CA GLN A 91 14.93 -6.19 13.89
C GLN A 91 14.21 -5.98 12.56
N GLU A 92 14.85 -5.24 11.64
CA GLU A 92 14.21 -4.66 10.46
C GLU A 92 13.55 -5.69 9.53
N LEU A 93 14.22 -6.83 9.29
CA LEU A 93 13.69 -7.91 8.47
C LEU A 93 12.38 -8.49 9.03
N LEU A 94 12.34 -8.80 10.33
CA LEU A 94 11.15 -9.32 11.01
C LEU A 94 10.03 -8.28 11.05
N SER A 95 10.35 -7.06 11.47
CA SER A 95 9.42 -5.93 11.51
C SER A 95 8.78 -5.70 10.14
N THR A 96 9.59 -5.65 9.09
CA THR A 96 9.10 -5.47 7.71
C THR A 96 8.26 -6.64 7.25
N THR A 97 8.67 -7.88 7.54
CA THR A 97 7.90 -9.09 7.20
C THR A 97 6.49 -9.01 7.80
N TYR A 98 6.36 -8.67 9.08
CA TYR A 98 5.08 -8.61 9.77
C TYR A 98 4.20 -7.46 9.25
N LYS A 99 4.79 -6.30 8.97
CA LYS A 99 4.09 -5.16 8.38
C LYS A 99 3.59 -5.45 6.96
N VAL A 100 4.42 -6.09 6.14
CA VAL A 100 4.06 -6.49 4.77
C VAL A 100 2.94 -7.52 4.78
N GLU A 101 3.01 -8.55 5.63
CA GLU A 101 1.94 -9.54 5.78
C GLU A 101 0.62 -8.90 6.22
N PHE A 102 0.68 -7.98 7.18
CA PHE A 102 -0.47 -7.21 7.62
C PHE A 102 -1.07 -6.40 6.46
N LEU A 103 -0.23 -5.68 5.72
CA LEU A 103 -0.66 -4.88 4.57
C LEU A 103 -1.26 -5.71 3.45
N ARG A 104 -0.73 -6.91 3.16
CA ARG A 104 -1.32 -7.83 2.17
C ARG A 104 -2.76 -8.18 2.53
N ILE A 105 -3.02 -8.50 3.79
CA ILE A 105 -4.39 -8.80 4.26
C ILE A 105 -5.33 -7.60 4.08
N ILE A 106 -4.86 -6.38 4.40
CA ILE A 106 -5.64 -5.15 4.17
C ILE A 106 -5.85 -4.88 2.68
N ALA A 107 -4.81 -5.10 1.87
CA ALA A 107 -4.85 -4.92 0.42
C ALA A 107 -5.78 -5.93 -0.27
N ASP A 108 -5.99 -7.09 0.36
CA ASP A 108 -6.87 -8.13 -0.12
C ASP A 108 -8.36 -7.92 0.17
N ASN A 109 -8.72 -6.82 0.84
CA ASN A 109 -10.11 -6.46 1.08
C ASN A 109 -10.95 -6.47 -0.21
N GLU A 110 -12.12 -7.12 -0.16
CA GLU A 110 -13.04 -7.23 -1.31
C GLU A 110 -13.49 -5.87 -1.88
N HIS A 111 -13.46 -4.83 -1.05
CA HIS A 111 -13.80 -3.45 -1.36
C HIS A 111 -12.58 -2.54 -1.48
N TYR A 112 -11.36 -3.07 -1.67
CA TYR A 112 -10.11 -2.29 -1.78
C TYR A 112 -10.25 -1.06 -2.71
N VAL A 113 -10.77 -1.26 -3.92
CA VAL A 113 -10.97 -0.16 -4.88
C VAL A 113 -11.96 0.88 -4.34
N ALA A 114 -13.07 0.45 -3.75
CA ALA A 114 -14.07 1.37 -3.17
C ALA A 114 -13.53 2.15 -1.96
N LEU A 115 -12.60 1.59 -1.19
CA LEU A 115 -11.91 2.27 -0.08
C LEU A 115 -10.95 3.38 -0.57
N ASN A 116 -10.57 3.38 -1.85
CA ASN A 116 -9.69 4.37 -2.47
C ASN A 116 -10.44 5.45 -3.28
N LEU A 117 -11.75 5.62 -3.09
CA LEU A 117 -12.58 6.69 -3.67
C LEU A 117 -12.25 7.12 -5.13
N PRO A 118 -12.02 6.20 -6.09
CA PRO A 118 -11.47 6.56 -7.39
C PRO A 118 -12.48 7.21 -8.35
N PHE A 119 -13.74 7.34 -7.94
CA PHE A 119 -14.86 7.75 -8.82
C PHE A 119 -15.08 9.26 -8.92
N TYR A 120 -14.28 10.07 -8.21
CA TYR A 120 -14.41 11.52 -8.25
C TYR A 120 -13.41 12.14 -9.22
N PRO A 121 -13.78 13.21 -9.93
CA PRO A 121 -12.84 13.93 -10.79
C PRO A 121 -11.63 14.42 -9.98
N MET A 122 -10.43 14.11 -10.47
CA MET A 122 -9.16 14.57 -9.90
C MET A 122 -8.77 15.90 -10.55
N GLU A 123 -9.19 16.99 -9.91
CA GLU A 123 -8.82 18.34 -10.31
C GLU A 123 -7.37 18.65 -9.91
N ASP A 124 -7.02 18.39 -8.64
CA ASP A 124 -5.68 18.60 -8.09
C ASP A 124 -4.89 17.28 -8.00
N LEU A 125 -3.65 17.30 -8.52
CA LEU A 125 -2.71 16.18 -8.53
C LEU A 125 -1.61 16.31 -7.47
N SER A 126 -1.74 17.25 -6.52
CA SER A 126 -0.82 17.36 -5.40
C SER A 126 -0.80 16.06 -4.59
N VAL A 127 0.38 15.71 -4.05
CA VAL A 127 0.55 14.50 -3.22
C VAL A 127 -0.48 14.48 -2.09
N ASN A 128 -0.71 15.61 -1.40
CA ASN A 128 -1.69 15.73 -0.31
C ASN A 128 -3.13 15.39 -0.74
N THR A 129 -3.52 15.75 -1.96
CA THR A 129 -4.85 15.40 -2.48
C THR A 129 -4.91 13.92 -2.84
N LEU A 130 -3.87 13.39 -3.50
CA LEU A 130 -3.80 11.97 -3.88
C LEU A 130 -3.81 11.04 -2.66
N THR A 131 -3.09 11.38 -1.58
CA THR A 131 -3.06 10.57 -0.35
C THR A 131 -4.42 10.50 0.35
N LYS A 132 -5.21 11.57 0.28
CA LYS A 132 -6.57 11.63 0.83
C LYS A 132 -7.59 10.90 -0.04
N ARG A 133 -7.40 10.93 -1.37
CA ARG A 133 -8.28 10.24 -2.33
C ARG A 133 -8.07 8.74 -2.29
N HIS A 134 -6.82 8.29 -2.23
CA HIS A 134 -6.47 6.87 -2.32
C HIS A 134 -5.76 6.40 -1.04
N PRO A 135 -6.42 6.48 0.14
CA PRO A 135 -5.72 6.33 1.40
C PRO A 135 -5.17 4.93 1.65
N VAL A 136 -5.80 3.87 1.13
CA VAL A 136 -5.30 2.49 1.28
C VAL A 136 -4.12 2.24 0.34
N ALA A 137 -4.26 2.63 -0.94
CA ALA A 137 -3.19 2.53 -1.92
C ALA A 137 -1.97 3.36 -1.51
N TYR A 138 -2.20 4.60 -1.04
CA TYR A 138 -1.16 5.43 -0.44
C TYR A 138 -0.50 4.75 0.75
N THR A 139 -1.25 4.10 1.64
CA THR A 139 -0.67 3.42 2.82
C THR A 139 0.28 2.30 2.39
N VAL A 140 -0.09 1.52 1.37
CA VAL A 140 0.79 0.50 0.79
C VAL A 140 2.01 1.14 0.13
N ILE A 141 1.82 2.11 -0.78
CA ILE A 141 2.90 2.81 -1.49
C ILE A 141 3.87 3.45 -0.51
N PHE A 142 3.37 4.16 0.50
CA PHE A 142 4.17 4.84 1.50
C PHE A 142 5.06 3.84 2.25
N ASN A 143 4.51 2.72 2.72
CA ASN A 143 5.30 1.71 3.44
C ASN A 143 6.35 1.07 2.53
N VAL A 144 6.01 0.79 1.28
CA VAL A 144 6.96 0.23 0.30
C VAL A 144 8.10 1.21 0.07
N LEU A 145 7.80 2.48 -0.20
CA LEU A 145 8.81 3.51 -0.36
C LEU A 145 9.66 3.72 0.90
N GLN A 146 9.10 3.63 2.11
CA GLN A 146 9.93 3.67 3.32
C GLN A 146 10.88 2.46 3.39
N THR A 147 10.41 1.25 3.05
CA THR A 147 11.26 0.05 3.03
C THR A 147 12.37 0.14 1.98
N LEU A 148 12.13 0.76 0.81
CA LEU A 148 13.17 0.93 -0.22
C LEU A 148 14.32 1.85 0.23
N LYS A 149 14.12 2.66 1.27
CA LYS A 149 15.18 3.51 1.86
C LYS A 149 16.09 2.74 2.82
N SER A 150 15.74 1.49 3.13
CA SER A 150 16.53 0.65 4.03
C SER A 150 17.93 0.36 3.46
N SER A 151 18.88 0.20 4.38
CA SER A 151 20.20 -0.33 4.07
C SER A 151 20.20 -1.87 3.95
N ASP A 152 19.19 -2.54 4.53
CA ASP A 152 19.01 -3.98 4.44
C ASP A 152 18.39 -4.35 3.08
N SER A 153 19.13 -5.12 2.29
CA SER A 153 18.67 -5.54 0.96
C SER A 153 17.61 -6.65 1.00
N GLU A 154 17.50 -7.38 2.12
CA GLU A 154 16.57 -8.51 2.26
C GLU A 154 15.11 -8.05 2.37
N VAL A 155 14.88 -6.81 2.81
CA VAL A 155 13.52 -6.26 2.95
C VAL A 155 12.93 -5.71 1.65
N TRP A 156 13.77 -5.37 0.67
CA TRP A 156 13.29 -4.76 -0.57
C TRP A 156 12.35 -5.66 -1.38
N PRO A 157 12.65 -6.97 -1.58
CA PRO A 157 11.74 -7.87 -2.28
C PRO A 157 10.39 -8.02 -1.57
N LEU A 158 10.37 -8.03 -0.23
CA LEU A 158 9.12 -8.15 0.55
C LEU A 158 8.16 -7.00 0.22
N ALA A 159 8.69 -5.77 0.19
CA ALA A 159 7.92 -4.57 -0.10
C ALA A 159 7.51 -4.47 -1.58
N THR A 160 8.44 -4.73 -2.51
CA THR A 160 8.15 -4.64 -3.95
C THR A 160 7.14 -5.70 -4.42
N ASP A 161 7.27 -6.94 -3.97
CA ASP A 161 6.32 -8.04 -4.25
C ASP A 161 4.91 -7.70 -3.73
N ALA A 162 4.81 -7.10 -2.53
CA ALA A 162 3.51 -6.70 -1.98
C ALA A 162 2.81 -5.58 -2.77
N LEU A 163 3.57 -4.60 -3.29
CA LEU A 163 3.02 -3.57 -4.19
C LEU A 163 2.61 -4.19 -5.53
N TYR A 164 3.47 -5.03 -6.07
CA TYR A 164 3.24 -5.71 -7.35
C TYR A 164 1.95 -6.55 -7.30
N ASP A 165 1.78 -7.39 -6.27
CA ASP A 165 0.61 -8.24 -6.10
C ASP A 165 -0.70 -7.44 -6.11
N VAL A 166 -0.78 -6.36 -5.32
CA VAL A 166 -2.00 -5.54 -5.25
C VAL A 166 -2.26 -4.79 -6.55
N VAL A 167 -1.22 -4.28 -7.22
CA VAL A 167 -1.35 -3.57 -8.49
C VAL A 167 -1.83 -4.52 -9.58
N VAL A 168 -1.20 -5.69 -9.71
CA VAL A 168 -1.57 -6.71 -10.71
C VAL A 168 -2.98 -7.22 -10.46
N LYS A 169 -3.32 -7.56 -9.21
CA LYS A 169 -4.67 -8.00 -8.84
C LYS A 169 -5.73 -6.99 -9.31
N ASN A 170 -5.52 -5.71 -9.07
CA ASN A 170 -6.47 -4.67 -9.45
C ASN A 170 -6.43 -4.31 -10.94
N ALA A 171 -5.28 -4.44 -11.60
CA ALA A 171 -5.13 -4.22 -13.05
C ALA A 171 -5.90 -5.25 -13.88
N PHE A 172 -6.00 -6.49 -13.38
CA PHE A 172 -6.66 -7.62 -14.03
C PHE A 172 -8.00 -8.01 -13.41
N ASP A 173 -8.55 -7.19 -12.51
CA ASP A 173 -9.85 -7.45 -11.89
C ASP A 173 -10.98 -7.33 -12.93
N GLU A 174 -11.71 -8.42 -13.14
CA GLU A 174 -12.78 -8.56 -14.13
C GLU A 174 -13.94 -7.58 -13.92
N ARG A 175 -14.10 -7.06 -12.70
CA ARG A 175 -15.13 -6.05 -12.39
C ARG A 175 -14.88 -4.72 -13.10
N TYR A 176 -13.65 -4.46 -13.56
CA TYR A 176 -13.22 -3.16 -14.09
C TYR A 176 -12.61 -3.26 -15.50
N THR A 177 -13.34 -3.85 -16.43
CA THR A 177 -12.88 -4.05 -17.81
C THR A 177 -12.94 -2.79 -18.68
N GLN A 178 -13.85 -1.87 -18.37
CA GLN A 178 -14.08 -0.63 -19.11
C GLN A 178 -12.87 0.31 -19.05
N LYS A 179 -12.61 1.05 -20.13
CA LYS A 179 -11.44 1.93 -20.25
C LYS A 179 -11.38 2.96 -19.11
N GLU A 180 -12.49 3.63 -18.84
CA GLU A 180 -12.59 4.65 -17.80
C GLU A 180 -12.40 4.06 -16.39
N ALA A 181 -12.82 2.80 -16.19
CA ALA A 181 -12.61 2.10 -14.93
C ALA A 181 -11.13 1.76 -14.73
N LYS A 182 -10.45 1.28 -15.78
CA LYS A 182 -9.00 1.00 -15.76
C LYS A 182 -8.18 2.25 -15.50
N GLU A 183 -8.53 3.36 -16.15
CA GLU A 183 -7.88 4.66 -15.93
C GLU A 183 -8.01 5.13 -14.48
N ARG A 184 -9.20 4.99 -13.89
CA ARG A 184 -9.45 5.30 -12.47
C ARG A 184 -8.64 4.42 -11.52
N ILE A 185 -8.51 3.13 -11.80
CA ILE A 185 -7.72 2.20 -10.96
C ILE A 185 -6.24 2.50 -11.07
N ALA A 186 -5.73 2.71 -12.29
CA ALA A 186 -4.34 3.12 -12.48
C ALA A 186 -4.05 4.46 -11.77
N GLY A 187 -5.01 5.39 -11.81
CA GLY A 187 -4.95 6.66 -11.07
C GLY A 187 -4.75 6.51 -9.55
N MET A 188 -5.23 5.42 -8.94
CA MET A 188 -5.03 5.15 -7.50
C MET A 188 -3.55 5.03 -7.12
N TYR A 189 -2.74 4.57 -8.06
CA TYR A 189 -1.30 4.35 -7.87
C TYR A 189 -0.46 5.50 -8.42
N PHE A 190 -1.08 6.54 -8.99
CA PHE A 190 -0.37 7.66 -9.61
C PHE A 190 0.64 8.33 -8.67
N VAL A 191 0.29 8.40 -7.37
CA VAL A 191 1.14 9.00 -6.33
C VAL A 191 2.50 8.32 -6.16
N LEU A 192 2.67 7.09 -6.66
CA LEU A 192 3.95 6.38 -6.70
C LEU A 192 5.02 7.16 -7.46
N ILE A 193 4.66 7.79 -8.58
CA ILE A 193 5.59 8.54 -9.44
C ILE A 193 6.15 9.79 -8.73
N PRO A 194 5.32 10.77 -8.32
CA PRO A 194 5.82 11.98 -7.67
C PRO A 194 6.55 11.65 -6.35
N MET A 195 6.03 10.72 -5.53
CA MET A 195 6.71 10.36 -4.28
C MET A 195 8.08 9.70 -4.50
N PHE A 196 8.22 8.89 -5.54
CA PHE A 196 9.51 8.27 -5.86
C PHE A 196 10.52 9.31 -6.36
N ILE A 197 10.06 10.26 -7.20
CA ILE A 197 10.89 11.34 -7.73
C ILE A 197 11.31 12.31 -6.62
N ASP A 198 10.37 12.74 -5.78
CA ASP A 198 10.63 13.70 -4.70
C ASP A 198 11.65 13.18 -3.67
N SER A 199 11.78 11.86 -3.55
CA SER A 199 12.75 11.19 -2.67
C SER A 199 13.87 10.47 -3.43
N TRP A 200 14.13 10.84 -4.69
CA TRP A 200 15.05 10.14 -5.60
C TRP A 200 16.39 9.74 -4.98
N THR A 201 17.08 10.69 -4.34
CA THR A 201 18.41 10.47 -3.73
C THR A 201 18.36 9.51 -2.55
N SER A 202 17.24 9.43 -1.84
CA SER A 202 17.06 8.49 -0.73
C SER A 202 16.95 7.04 -1.20
N PHE A 203 16.68 6.82 -2.49
CA PHE A 203 16.58 5.48 -3.08
C PHE A 203 17.86 5.03 -3.77
N GLU A 204 18.95 5.80 -3.71
CA GLU A 204 20.20 5.50 -4.43
C GLU A 204 20.72 4.08 -4.12
N ASN A 205 20.72 3.70 -2.84
CA ASN A 205 21.17 2.38 -2.42
C ASN A 205 20.36 1.25 -3.08
N TRP A 206 19.03 1.37 -3.07
CA TRP A 206 18.15 0.42 -3.74
C TRP A 206 18.31 0.45 -5.26
N ARG A 207 18.36 1.64 -5.87
CA ARG A 207 18.50 1.79 -7.34
C ARG A 207 19.81 1.22 -7.86
N GLN A 208 20.90 1.26 -7.09
CA GLN A 208 22.17 0.67 -7.47
C GLN A 208 22.21 -0.83 -7.18
N HIS A 209 21.88 -1.25 -5.96
CA HIS A 209 22.20 -2.60 -5.47
C HIS A 209 21.04 -3.60 -5.51
N SER A 210 19.80 -3.15 -5.70
CA SER A 210 18.66 -4.08 -5.73
C SER A 210 18.75 -5.04 -6.92
N HIS A 211 18.32 -6.28 -6.69
CA HIS A 211 18.28 -7.30 -7.73
C HIS A 211 17.31 -6.89 -8.86
N VAL A 212 17.67 -7.19 -10.11
CA VAL A 212 16.92 -6.76 -11.28
C VAL A 212 15.45 -7.21 -11.26
N LEU A 213 15.15 -8.39 -10.69
CA LEU A 213 13.78 -8.89 -10.63
C LEU A 213 12.89 -8.04 -9.70
N ALA A 214 13.40 -7.65 -8.53
CA ALA A 214 12.68 -6.77 -7.61
C ALA A 214 12.50 -5.36 -8.20
N LYS A 215 13.52 -4.85 -8.92
CA LYS A 215 13.41 -3.60 -9.69
C LYS A 215 12.31 -3.70 -10.76
N ARG A 216 12.26 -4.80 -11.52
CA ARG A 216 11.22 -5.04 -12.54
C ARG A 216 9.82 -5.07 -11.94
N GLU A 217 9.62 -5.73 -10.81
CA GLU A 217 8.32 -5.78 -10.11
C GLU A 217 7.86 -4.37 -9.70
N PHE A 218 8.75 -3.57 -9.12
CA PHE A 218 8.47 -2.16 -8.81
C PHE A 218 8.19 -1.32 -10.07
N TYR A 219 9.00 -1.46 -11.10
CA TYR A 219 8.87 -0.72 -12.36
C TYR A 219 7.62 -1.12 -13.16
N ILE A 220 7.13 -2.36 -13.05
CA ILE A 220 5.83 -2.76 -13.62
C ILE A 220 4.70 -1.94 -13.00
N CYS A 221 4.78 -1.63 -11.71
CA CYS A 221 3.77 -0.79 -11.06
C CYS A 221 3.75 0.63 -11.65
N ILE A 222 4.94 1.21 -11.90
CA ILE A 222 5.07 2.54 -12.56
C ILE A 222 4.59 2.47 -14.02
N LEU A 223 5.00 1.45 -14.77
CA LEU A 223 4.57 1.25 -16.15
C LEU A 223 3.06 1.06 -16.26
N TYR A 224 2.43 0.36 -15.32
CA TYR A 224 0.99 0.20 -15.26
C TYR A 224 0.29 1.57 -15.13
N VAL A 225 0.77 2.44 -14.23
CA VAL A 225 0.26 3.81 -14.07
C VAL A 225 0.40 4.60 -15.37
N ILE A 226 1.58 4.59 -15.99
CA ILE A 226 1.86 5.36 -17.21
C ILE A 226 1.01 4.84 -18.39
N ARG A 227 0.89 3.52 -18.53
CA ARG A 227 0.22 2.88 -19.68
C ARG A 227 -1.29 2.87 -19.58
N SER A 228 -1.82 2.68 -18.38
CA SER A 228 -3.26 2.45 -18.15
C SER A 228 -3.95 3.63 -17.48
N GLY A 229 -3.20 4.56 -16.91
CA GLY A 229 -3.73 5.79 -16.34
C GLY A 229 -4.26 6.76 -17.39
N ASN A 230 -5.05 7.72 -16.94
CA ASN A 230 -5.54 8.79 -17.80
C ASN A 230 -4.34 9.62 -18.33
N PRO A 231 -4.13 9.72 -19.65
CA PRO A 231 -2.99 10.45 -20.22
C PRO A 231 -2.90 11.92 -19.80
N ASP A 232 -4.04 12.57 -19.59
CA ASP A 232 -4.10 13.96 -19.16
C ASP A 232 -3.57 14.15 -17.74
N MET A 233 -3.63 13.12 -16.88
CA MET A 233 -3.04 13.21 -15.54
C MET A 233 -1.52 13.34 -15.61
N LEU A 234 -0.85 12.47 -16.37
CA LEU A 234 0.60 12.52 -16.51
C LEU A 234 1.03 13.83 -17.20
N HIS A 235 0.31 14.26 -18.23
CA HIS A 235 0.59 15.52 -18.92
C HIS A 235 0.42 16.74 -18.01
N ARG A 236 -0.67 16.81 -17.23
CA ARG A 236 -0.91 17.91 -16.28
C ARG A 236 0.12 17.93 -15.17
N TRP A 237 0.46 16.77 -14.60
CA TRP A 237 1.52 16.66 -13.61
C TRP A 237 2.85 17.15 -14.18
N TRP A 238 3.27 16.62 -15.32
CA TRP A 238 4.51 17.02 -15.99
C TRP A 238 4.59 18.53 -16.22
N LYS A 239 3.52 19.16 -16.73
CA LYS A 239 3.48 20.60 -17.00
C LYS A 239 3.62 21.46 -15.75
N ASN A 240 3.13 20.98 -14.62
CA ASN A 240 3.17 21.70 -13.34
C ASN A 240 4.42 21.37 -12.51
N GLU A 241 5.25 20.43 -12.97
CA GLU A 241 6.41 19.93 -12.26
C GLU A 241 7.65 20.80 -12.52
N ILE A 242 8.56 20.86 -11.55
CA ILE A 242 9.82 21.60 -11.70
C ILE A 242 10.80 20.87 -12.63
N THR A 243 11.67 21.61 -13.31
CA THR A 243 12.61 21.04 -14.31
C THR A 243 13.49 19.93 -13.73
N SER A 244 13.93 20.03 -12.48
CA SER A 244 14.74 18.97 -11.85
C SER A 244 13.96 17.66 -11.75
N ASN A 245 12.70 17.70 -11.30
CA ASN A 245 11.85 16.52 -11.17
C ASN A 245 11.46 15.95 -12.54
N GLN A 246 11.28 16.79 -13.57
CA GLN A 246 11.11 16.35 -14.94
C GLN A 246 12.33 15.56 -15.45
N VAL A 247 13.55 16.04 -15.18
CA VAL A 247 14.78 15.32 -15.53
C VAL A 247 14.88 13.98 -14.79
N LEU A 248 14.55 13.96 -13.49
CA LEU A 248 14.52 12.72 -12.70
C LEU A 248 13.48 11.72 -13.22
N PHE A 249 12.32 12.18 -13.69
CA PHE A 249 11.34 11.30 -14.35
C PHE A 249 11.91 10.69 -15.63
N LEU A 250 12.63 11.45 -16.45
CA LEU A 250 13.28 10.91 -17.65
C LEU A 250 14.36 9.89 -17.28
N GLN A 251 15.13 10.14 -16.22
CA GLN A 251 16.09 9.17 -15.67
C GLN A 251 15.40 7.91 -15.16
N LEU A 252 14.23 8.04 -14.53
CA LEU A 252 13.41 6.90 -14.13
C LEU A 252 12.99 6.05 -15.33
N LEU A 253 12.57 6.68 -16.44
CA LEU A 253 12.21 5.95 -17.66
C LEU A 253 13.43 5.22 -18.26
N ASP A 254 14.60 5.83 -18.24
CA ASP A 254 15.86 5.19 -18.67
C ASP A 254 16.23 4.00 -17.77
N ASP A 255 16.15 4.15 -16.44
CA ASP A 255 16.34 3.07 -15.46
C ASP A 255 15.37 1.90 -15.71
N ILE A 256 14.10 2.21 -16.02
CA ILE A 256 13.08 1.21 -16.37
C ILE A 256 13.48 0.46 -17.64
N VAL A 257 13.84 1.17 -18.72
CA VAL A 257 14.24 0.54 -19.99
C VAL A 257 15.41 -0.42 -19.77
N ARG A 258 16.48 0.05 -19.11
CA ARG A 258 17.67 -0.77 -18.80
C ARG A 258 17.34 -1.99 -17.96
N ALA A 259 16.43 -1.86 -16.99
CA ALA A 259 16.00 -3.00 -16.19
C ALA A 259 15.32 -4.09 -17.03
N PHE A 260 14.61 -3.74 -18.11
CA PHE A 260 13.92 -4.69 -18.99
C PHE A 260 14.75 -5.13 -20.21
N GLU A 261 15.91 -4.54 -20.45
CA GLU A 261 16.84 -5.03 -21.47
C GLU A 261 17.22 -6.50 -21.19
N PHE A 262 17.33 -7.26 -22.27
CA PHE A 262 17.71 -8.66 -22.19
C PHE A 262 19.16 -8.77 -21.72
N ASN A 263 19.38 -9.51 -20.64
CA ASN A 263 20.70 -9.90 -20.21
C ASN A 263 20.69 -11.41 -19.91
N PRO A 264 21.54 -12.21 -20.59
CA PRO A 264 21.56 -13.66 -20.49
C PRO A 264 21.93 -14.19 -19.09
N GLU A 265 22.51 -13.36 -18.22
CA GLU A 265 22.86 -13.72 -16.84
C GLU A 265 21.66 -13.73 -15.89
N TYR A 266 20.56 -13.03 -16.25
CA TYR A 266 19.35 -12.99 -15.43
C TYR A 266 18.48 -14.24 -15.64
N LYS A 267 18.81 -15.33 -14.94
CA LYS A 267 17.95 -16.52 -14.89
C LYS A 267 16.70 -16.22 -14.07
N ARG A 268 15.53 -16.37 -14.69
CA ARG A 268 14.23 -16.35 -13.98
C ARG A 268 14.23 -17.53 -13.02
N ALA A 269 14.20 -17.28 -11.71
CA ALA A 269 13.79 -18.33 -10.78
C ALA A 269 12.36 -18.71 -11.16
N THR A 270 12.13 -19.96 -11.55
CA THR A 270 10.81 -20.47 -11.87
C THR A 270 9.97 -20.43 -10.59
N LYS A 271 9.30 -19.31 -10.29
CA LYS A 271 8.16 -19.33 -9.37
C LYS A 271 7.09 -20.15 -10.08
N THR A 272 7.04 -21.45 -9.80
CA THR A 272 5.92 -22.31 -10.19
C THR A 272 4.66 -21.69 -9.57
N LEU A 273 3.64 -21.44 -10.41
CA LEU A 273 2.30 -20.96 -10.01
C LEU A 273 1.55 -21.94 -9.07
N LEU A 274 2.23 -22.98 -8.58
CA LEU A 274 1.72 -24.10 -7.82
C LEU A 274 2.73 -24.45 -6.72
N THR A 275 2.84 -23.61 -5.70
CA THR A 275 3.20 -24.08 -4.36
C THR A 275 2.53 -23.15 -3.34
N PRO A 276 1.82 -23.72 -2.35
CA PRO A 276 0.94 -22.99 -1.43
C PRO A 276 1.66 -22.03 -0.49
#